data_AF-A0A1Y3BV59-F1
#
_entry.id   AF-A0A1Y3BV59-F1
#
_cell.length_a   1.000
_cell.length_b   1.000
_cell.length_c   1.000
_cell.angle_alpha   90.00
_cell.angle_beta   90.00
_cell.angle_gamma   90.00
#
_symmetry.space_group_name_H-M   'P 1'
#
loop_
_entity.id
_entity.type
_entity.pdbx_description
1 polymer ?
#
loop_
_entity_poly.entity_id
_entity_poly.type
_entity_poly.pdbx_seq_one_letter_code
_entity_poly.pdbx_strand_id
1 'polypeptide(L)'
;FIHFIEQIVCDLLEKGVVALFGPLGYSPSSAHTQSICDALEIPHIETRWDFKLHRDDLSINLYPQPSVLSAAYVDLVKAWNWDTFAIVYENNEGIIRLQNFFKDAQKCNWKIKLYQFETNRPYRDTFWEVNKAKVKNIILDVKRENLLLVLRHAQQVGMMTESHSYLITSLV
;
A
#
# COMPACT_ATOMS: atom_id res chain seq x y z
N PHE A 1 -10.28 3.57 -23.13
CA PHE A 1 -9.25 3.78 -22.08
C PHE A 1 -7.86 3.37 -22.55
N ILE A 2 -7.61 2.11 -22.96
CA ILE A 2 -6.28 1.68 -23.44
C ILE A 2 -5.81 2.51 -24.66
N HIS A 3 -6.65 2.62 -25.68
CA HIS A 3 -6.36 3.38 -26.91
C HIS A 3 -6.03 4.87 -26.66
N PHE A 4 -6.56 5.46 -25.58
CA PHE A 4 -6.31 6.86 -25.22
C PHE A 4 -4.92 7.06 -24.62
N ILE A 5 -4.43 6.11 -23.82
CA ILE A 5 -3.07 6.18 -23.26
C ILE A 5 -2.03 5.98 -24.35
N GLU A 6 -2.27 5.07 -25.30
CA GLU A 6 -1.39 4.87 -26.46
C GLU A 6 -1.25 6.15 -27.29
N GLN A 7 -2.35 6.87 -27.52
CA GLN A 7 -2.31 8.18 -28.21
C GLN A 7 -1.46 9.21 -27.44
N ILE A 8 -1.66 9.34 -26.12
CA ILE A 8 -0.84 10.24 -25.29
C ILE A 8 0.64 9.87 -25.37
N VAL A 9 0.96 8.58 -25.32
CA VAL A 9 2.34 8.10 -25.44
C VAL A 9 2.91 8.48 -26.79
N CYS A 10 2.23 8.16 -27.91
CA CYS A 10 2.67 8.53 -29.25
C CYS A 10 2.89 10.06 -29.40
N ASP A 11 1.96 10.88 -28.90
CA ASP A 11 2.07 12.34 -28.95
C ASP A 11 3.28 12.88 -28.17
N LEU A 12 3.66 12.21 -27.06
CA LEU A 12 4.87 12.54 -26.30
C LEU A 12 6.12 12.10 -27.05
N LEU A 13 6.08 10.94 -27.68
CA LEU A 13 7.18 10.38 -28.46
C LEU A 13 7.51 11.23 -29.69
N GLU A 14 6.49 11.73 -30.41
CA GLU A 14 6.67 12.65 -31.53
C GLU A 14 7.37 13.96 -31.13
N LYS A 15 7.27 14.36 -29.85
CA LYS A 15 7.96 15.54 -29.30
C LYS A 15 9.42 15.27 -28.92
N GLY A 16 9.92 14.04 -29.05
CA GLY A 16 11.30 13.67 -28.78
C GLY A 16 11.64 13.59 -27.29
N VAL A 17 10.76 13.00 -26.48
CA VAL A 17 11.04 12.76 -25.05
C VAL A 17 12.17 11.76 -24.86
N VAL A 18 12.94 11.93 -23.78
CA VAL A 18 14.06 11.03 -23.43
C VAL A 18 13.69 9.95 -22.40
N ALA A 19 12.51 10.06 -21.79
CA ALA A 19 11.94 9.09 -20.85
C ALA A 19 10.43 9.33 -20.69
N LEU A 20 9.70 8.29 -20.30
CA LEU A 20 8.28 8.35 -20.01
C LEU A 20 8.03 8.07 -18.52
N PHE A 21 7.21 8.92 -17.87
CA PHE A 21 6.85 8.79 -16.46
C PHE A 21 5.40 8.34 -16.30
N GLY A 22 5.19 7.33 -15.46
CA GLY A 22 3.86 6.79 -15.16
C GLY A 22 3.33 5.83 -16.23
N PRO A 23 2.10 5.32 -16.08
CA PRO A 23 0.98 5.98 -15.42
C PRO A 23 0.98 5.87 -13.88
N LEU A 24 0.40 6.89 -13.24
CA LEU A 24 0.16 6.94 -11.79
C LEU A 24 -1.00 6.00 -11.43
N GLY A 25 -0.68 4.76 -11.03
CA GLY A 25 -1.65 3.77 -10.58
C GLY A 25 -1.63 2.46 -11.38
N TYR A 26 -2.10 1.37 -10.75
CA TYR A 26 -2.17 0.07 -11.41
C TYR A 26 -3.33 0.06 -12.40
N SER A 27 -3.00 0.00 -13.69
CA SER A 27 -3.97 -0.15 -14.77
C SER A 27 -3.41 -1.06 -15.87
N PRO A 28 -4.26 -1.75 -16.65
CA PRO A 28 -3.80 -2.51 -17.82
C PRO A 28 -3.00 -1.67 -18.82
N SER A 29 -3.21 -0.35 -18.82
CA SER A 29 -2.49 0.61 -19.65
C SER A 29 -1.01 0.70 -19.32
N SER A 30 -0.61 0.39 -18.08
CA SER A 30 0.80 0.38 -17.70
C SER A 30 1.64 -0.65 -18.45
N ALA A 31 1.10 -1.85 -18.64
CA ALA A 31 1.76 -2.90 -19.40
C ALA A 31 1.88 -2.51 -20.89
N HIS A 32 0.93 -1.73 -21.41
CA HIS A 32 1.00 -1.22 -22.79
C HIS A 32 2.05 -0.13 -22.93
N THR A 33 2.10 0.83 -21.99
CA THR A 33 3.17 1.85 -21.95
C THR A 33 4.54 1.20 -21.86
N GLN A 34 4.71 0.20 -20.97
CA GLN A 34 5.94 -0.58 -20.84
C GLN A 34 6.34 -1.22 -22.18
N SER A 35 5.44 -1.94 -22.85
CA SER A 35 5.72 -2.59 -24.13
C SER A 35 6.12 -1.59 -25.24
N ILE A 36 5.51 -0.41 -25.27
CA ILE A 36 5.86 0.64 -26.26
C ILE A 36 7.26 1.20 -25.95
N CYS A 37 7.55 1.49 -24.68
CA CYS A 37 8.85 1.94 -24.21
C CYS A 37 9.95 0.92 -24.54
N ASP A 38 9.69 -0.36 -24.31
CA ASP A 38 10.61 -1.45 -24.63
C ASP A 38 10.86 -1.55 -26.14
N ALA A 39 9.80 -1.44 -26.96
CA ALA A 39 9.91 -1.52 -28.42
C ALA A 39 10.65 -0.33 -29.05
N LEU A 40 10.60 0.84 -28.42
CA LEU A 40 11.21 2.08 -28.93
C LEU A 40 12.52 2.44 -28.24
N GLU A 41 13.00 1.58 -27.33
CA GLU A 41 14.21 1.78 -26.53
C GLU A 41 14.17 3.07 -25.69
N ILE A 42 13.00 3.39 -25.13
CA ILE A 42 12.77 4.60 -24.34
C ILE A 42 12.63 4.24 -22.86
N PRO A 43 13.42 4.84 -21.97
CA PRO A 43 13.31 4.58 -20.53
C PRO A 43 11.91 4.86 -19.98
N HIS A 44 11.36 3.90 -19.26
CA HIS A 44 10.09 4.01 -18.55
C HIS A 44 10.33 4.12 -17.04
N ILE A 45 9.76 5.14 -16.40
CA ILE A 45 9.93 5.40 -14.97
C ILE A 45 8.57 5.31 -14.28
N GLU A 46 8.48 4.38 -13.34
CA GLU A 46 7.27 4.10 -12.58
C GLU A 46 7.41 4.52 -11.12
N THR A 47 6.30 4.92 -10.50
CA THR A 47 6.27 5.34 -9.09
C THR A 47 5.11 4.68 -8.35
N ARG A 48 4.78 3.44 -8.74
CA ARG A 48 3.61 2.71 -8.21
C ARG A 48 3.99 1.36 -7.62
N TRP A 49 3.14 0.86 -6.74
CA TRP A 49 3.24 -0.51 -6.26
C TRP A 49 3.10 -1.50 -7.43
N ASP A 50 4.04 -2.44 -7.53
CA ASP A 50 4.00 -3.56 -8.47
C ASP A 50 4.41 -4.85 -7.75
N PHE A 51 3.67 -5.93 -8.02
CA PHE A 51 3.96 -7.27 -7.50
C PHE A 51 4.90 -8.07 -8.41
N LYS A 52 5.17 -7.59 -9.62
CA LYS A 52 6.10 -8.22 -10.55
C LYS A 52 7.49 -8.27 -9.94
N LEU A 53 8.03 -9.48 -9.89
CA LEU A 53 9.42 -9.76 -9.51
C LEU A 53 10.36 -9.70 -10.72
N HIS A 54 9.82 -9.53 -11.93
CA HIS A 54 10.60 -9.42 -13.15
C HIS A 54 11.11 -7.99 -13.30
N ARG A 55 12.39 -7.86 -13.70
CA ARG A 55 12.95 -6.58 -14.11
C ARG A 55 12.74 -6.46 -15.60
N ASP A 56 12.07 -5.42 -16.03
CA ASP A 56 12.03 -5.03 -17.44
C ASP A 56 13.29 -4.20 -17.73
N ASP A 57 14.01 -4.51 -18.80
CA ASP A 57 15.37 -3.98 -19.04
C ASP A 57 15.42 -2.44 -19.19
N LEU A 58 14.32 -1.82 -19.62
CA LEU A 58 14.20 -0.38 -19.81
C LEU A 58 13.22 0.28 -18.83
N SER A 59 12.86 -0.41 -17.74
CA SER A 59 11.96 0.12 -16.71
C SER A 59 12.66 0.31 -15.37
N ILE A 60 12.38 1.45 -14.74
CA ILE A 60 12.81 1.75 -13.37
C ILE A 60 11.57 2.08 -12.54
N ASN A 61 11.24 1.22 -11.58
CA ASN A 61 10.22 1.52 -10.59
C ASN A 61 10.86 2.10 -9.31
N LEU A 62 10.54 3.36 -9.03
CA LEU A 62 11.00 4.10 -7.86
C LEU A 62 10.14 3.84 -6.62
N TYR A 63 9.03 3.12 -6.75
CA TYR A 63 8.24 2.68 -5.60
C TYR A 63 9.03 1.64 -4.80
N PRO A 64 9.09 1.74 -3.46
CA PRO A 64 9.81 0.78 -2.65
C PRO A 64 9.32 -0.65 -2.89
N GLN A 65 10.26 -1.57 -3.13
CA GLN A 65 9.91 -2.96 -3.40
C GLN A 65 9.07 -3.55 -2.24
N PRO A 66 7.99 -4.30 -2.53
CA PRO A 66 7.10 -4.81 -1.48
C PRO A 66 7.80 -5.68 -0.42
N SER A 67 8.84 -6.41 -0.81
CA SER A 67 9.69 -7.20 0.11
C SER A 67 10.45 -6.32 1.11
N VAL A 68 11.00 -5.19 0.65
CA VAL A 68 11.75 -4.25 1.49
C VAL A 68 10.83 -3.56 2.48
N LEU A 69 9.65 -3.11 2.04
CA LEU A 69 8.63 -2.53 2.93
C LEU A 69 8.17 -3.53 3.98
N SER A 70 7.91 -4.77 3.57
CA SER A 70 7.54 -5.84 4.49
C SER A 70 8.60 -6.07 5.56
N ALA A 71 9.87 -6.16 5.18
CA ALA A 71 10.97 -6.33 6.13
C ALA A 71 11.04 -5.15 7.11
N ALA A 72 10.92 -3.92 6.63
CA ALA A 72 10.90 -2.74 7.46
C ALA A 72 9.74 -2.75 8.48
N TYR A 73 8.55 -3.18 8.09
CA TYR A 73 7.41 -3.31 9.02
C TYR A 73 7.66 -4.37 10.09
N VAL A 74 8.23 -5.52 9.71
CA VAL A 74 8.61 -6.57 10.67
C VAL A 74 9.64 -6.04 11.67
N ASP A 75 10.65 -5.30 11.20
CA ASP A 75 11.70 -4.75 12.05
C ASP A 75 11.15 -3.70 13.03
N LEU A 76 10.20 -2.86 12.60
CA LEU A 76 9.51 -1.90 13.48
C LEU A 76 8.69 -2.61 14.57
N VAL A 77 7.90 -3.62 14.20
CA VAL A 77 7.08 -4.40 15.15
C VAL A 77 7.97 -5.12 16.16
N LYS A 78 9.12 -5.67 15.74
CA LYS A 78 10.13 -6.23 16.63
C LYS A 78 10.75 -5.19 17.56
N ALA A 79 11.16 -4.04 17.02
CA ALA A 79 11.78 -2.97 17.80
C ALA A 79 10.85 -2.43 18.89
N TRP A 80 9.53 -2.42 18.63
CA TRP A 80 8.52 -2.04 19.62
C TRP A 80 8.08 -3.18 20.55
N ASN A 81 8.64 -4.38 20.39
CA ASN A 81 8.30 -5.58 21.17
C ASN A 81 6.80 -5.92 21.13
N TRP A 82 6.18 -5.78 19.96
CA TRP A 82 4.79 -6.17 19.77
C TRP A 82 4.70 -7.68 19.50
N ASP A 83 3.92 -8.38 20.31
CA ASP A 83 3.59 -9.81 20.13
C ASP A 83 2.13 -10.05 19.73
N THR A 84 1.25 -9.10 20.07
CA THR A 84 -0.19 -9.11 19.82
C THR A 84 -0.62 -7.74 19.31
N PHE A 85 -1.24 -7.72 18.13
CA PHE A 85 -1.70 -6.48 17.49
C PHE A 85 -2.85 -6.73 16.52
N ALA A 86 -3.54 -5.65 16.14
CA ALA A 86 -4.57 -5.66 15.12
C ALA A 86 -4.03 -5.06 13.83
N ILE A 87 -4.42 -5.61 12.69
CA ILE A 87 -4.29 -4.95 11.39
C ILE A 87 -5.68 -4.49 10.98
N VAL A 88 -5.84 -3.18 10.85
CA VAL A 88 -7.09 -2.55 10.45
C VAL A 88 -6.88 -1.96 9.06
N TYR A 89 -7.65 -2.42 8.07
CA TYR A 89 -7.42 -2.10 6.67
C TYR A 89 -8.70 -1.71 5.92
N GLU A 90 -8.55 -0.87 4.90
CA GLU A 90 -9.67 -0.40 4.08
C GLU A 90 -9.99 -1.37 2.93
N ASN A 91 -8.98 -1.77 2.15
CA ASN A 91 -9.16 -2.56 0.93
C ASN A 91 -8.39 -3.89 0.99
N ASN A 92 -8.91 -4.91 0.30
CA ASN A 92 -8.24 -6.22 0.17
C ASN A 92 -6.83 -6.13 -0.45
N GLU A 93 -6.60 -5.12 -1.29
CA GLU A 93 -5.27 -4.81 -1.83
C GLU A 93 -4.23 -4.59 -0.72
N GLY A 94 -4.62 -3.96 0.40
CA GLY A 94 -3.75 -3.75 1.55
C GLY A 94 -3.23 -5.04 2.17
N ILE A 95 -4.10 -6.05 2.28
CA ILE A 95 -3.73 -7.38 2.74
C ILE A 95 -2.75 -8.06 1.78
N ILE A 96 -2.94 -7.90 0.47
CA ILE A 96 -2.02 -8.44 -0.54
C ILE A 96 -0.62 -7.81 -0.39
N ARG A 97 -0.52 -6.50 -0.13
CA ARG A 97 0.78 -5.85 0.12
C ARG A 97 1.50 -6.41 1.35
N LEU A 98 0.74 -6.85 2.35
CA LEU A 98 1.25 -7.42 3.60
C LEU A 98 1.50 -8.94 3.55
N GLN A 99 1.41 -9.60 2.39
CA GLN A 99 1.61 -11.05 2.28
C GLN A 99 2.96 -11.54 2.85
N ASN A 100 4.04 -10.80 2.59
CA ASN A 100 5.37 -11.15 3.08
C ASN A 100 5.48 -10.90 4.58
N PHE A 101 4.79 -9.87 5.07
CA PHE A 101 4.74 -9.55 6.49
C PHE A 101 4.06 -10.68 7.27
N PHE A 102 2.95 -11.23 6.75
CA PHE A 102 2.27 -12.37 7.37
C PHE A 102 3.15 -13.61 7.45
N LYS A 103 3.93 -13.90 6.39
CA LYS A 103 4.87 -15.04 6.39
C LYS A 103 5.92 -14.90 7.49
N ASP A 104 6.46 -13.70 7.68
CA ASP A 104 7.47 -13.47 8.71
C ASP A 104 6.86 -13.38 10.12
N ALA A 105 5.66 -12.82 10.24
CA ALA A 105 4.92 -12.80 11.49
C ALA A 105 4.57 -14.20 12.00
N GLN A 106 4.25 -15.13 11.09
CA GLN A 106 4.02 -16.53 11.44
C GLN A 106 5.28 -17.18 12.04
N LYS A 107 6.47 -16.89 11.50
CA LYS A 107 7.75 -17.35 12.07
C LYS A 107 8.01 -16.79 13.46
N CYS A 108 7.51 -15.58 13.74
CA CYS A 108 7.64 -14.91 15.03
C CYS A 108 6.54 -15.32 16.04
N ASN A 109 5.59 -16.17 15.66
CA ASN A 109 4.44 -16.57 16.47
C ASN A 109 3.59 -15.37 16.99
N TRP A 110 3.49 -14.29 16.21
CA TRP A 110 2.68 -13.14 16.58
C TRP A 110 1.17 -13.40 16.46
N LYS A 111 0.41 -12.84 17.40
CA LYS A 111 -1.05 -12.93 17.43
C LYS A 111 -1.66 -11.72 16.72
N ILE A 112 -2.08 -11.94 15.47
CA ILE A 112 -2.66 -10.89 14.64
C ILE A 112 -4.17 -11.03 14.57
N LYS A 113 -4.91 -9.95 14.84
CA LYS A 113 -6.34 -9.85 14.55
C LYS A 113 -6.57 -8.97 13.33
N LEU A 114 -7.41 -9.40 12.40
CA LEU A 114 -7.72 -8.66 11.18
C LEU A 114 -9.08 -7.98 11.30
N TYR A 115 -9.14 -6.71 10.93
CA TYR A 115 -10.36 -5.93 10.88
C TYR A 115 -10.41 -5.17 9.56
N GLN A 116 -11.49 -5.33 8.81
CA GLN A 116 -11.73 -4.58 7.59
C GLN A 116 -12.73 -3.47 7.87
N PHE A 117 -12.48 -2.27 7.34
CA PHE A 117 -13.50 -1.23 7.33
C PHE A 117 -14.60 -1.58 6.33
N GLU A 118 -15.85 -1.51 6.76
CA GLU A 118 -16.99 -1.77 5.89
C GLU A 118 -17.29 -0.57 4.99
N THR A 119 -17.53 -0.84 3.70
CA THR A 119 -18.00 0.17 2.76
C THR A 119 -19.34 0.75 3.22
N ASN A 120 -19.49 2.07 3.15
CA ASN A 120 -20.68 2.82 3.57
C ASN A 120 -21.00 2.76 5.08
N ARG A 121 -20.07 2.28 5.92
CA ARG A 121 -20.16 2.44 7.37
C ARG A 121 -19.13 3.43 7.90
N PRO A 122 -19.42 4.11 9.00
CA PRO A 122 -18.43 4.97 9.63
C PRO A 122 -17.31 4.12 10.24
N TYR A 123 -16.05 4.50 9.99
CA TYR A 123 -14.87 3.78 10.51
C TYR A 123 -14.88 3.55 12.04
N ARG A 124 -15.60 4.38 12.80
CA ARG A 124 -15.75 4.26 14.26
C ARG A 124 -16.36 2.93 14.69
N ASP A 125 -17.20 2.31 13.85
CA ASP A 125 -17.87 1.05 14.17
C ASP A 125 -16.84 -0.08 14.23
N THR A 126 -15.95 -0.17 13.24
CA THR A 126 -14.82 -1.12 13.24
C THR A 126 -13.87 -0.84 14.41
N PHE A 127 -13.54 0.42 14.69
CA PHE A 127 -12.69 0.76 15.84
C PHE A 127 -13.33 0.36 17.17
N TRP A 128 -14.66 0.47 17.31
CA TRP A 128 -15.37 0.00 18.49
C TRP A 128 -15.18 -1.51 18.71
N GLU A 129 -15.16 -2.32 17.64
CA GLU A 129 -14.86 -3.75 17.71
C GLU A 129 -13.41 -4.03 18.12
N VAL A 130 -12.46 -3.28 17.57
CA VAL A 130 -11.04 -3.36 17.95
C VAL A 130 -10.86 -3.02 19.43
N ASN A 131 -11.53 -1.96 19.90
CA ASN A 131 -11.48 -1.54 21.30
C ASN A 131 -12.10 -2.57 22.25
N LYS A 132 -13.24 -3.17 21.87
CA LYS A 132 -13.85 -4.29 22.61
C LYS A 132 -12.92 -5.48 22.75
N ALA A 133 -12.12 -5.74 21.72
CA ALA A 133 -11.10 -6.78 21.73
C ALA A 133 -9.86 -6.44 22.57
N LYS A 134 -9.83 -5.24 23.18
CA LYS A 134 -8.76 -4.70 24.04
C LYS A 134 -7.38 -4.72 23.39
N VAL A 135 -7.33 -4.52 22.08
CA VAL A 135 -6.08 -4.50 21.32
C VAL A 135 -5.51 -3.07 21.31
N LYS A 136 -4.30 -2.92 21.85
CA LYS A 136 -3.63 -1.62 22.01
C LYS A 136 -2.74 -1.24 20.82
N ASN A 137 -2.13 -2.25 20.20
CA ASN A 137 -1.19 -2.09 19.11
C ASN A 137 -1.90 -2.29 17.79
N ILE A 138 -1.82 -1.30 16.90
CA ILE A 138 -2.63 -1.25 15.68
C ILE A 138 -1.71 -0.93 14.49
N ILE A 139 -1.72 -1.81 13.50
CA ILE A 139 -1.22 -1.49 12.16
C ILE A 139 -2.43 -0.99 11.35
N LEU A 140 -2.35 0.24 10.85
CA LEU A 140 -3.43 0.91 10.14
C LEU A 140 -3.06 1.08 8.67
N ASP A 141 -3.82 0.41 7.80
CA ASP A 141 -3.66 0.48 6.35
C ASP A 141 -4.89 1.10 5.69
N VAL A 142 -4.82 2.41 5.46
CA VAL A 142 -5.92 3.18 4.85
C VAL A 142 -5.39 4.06 3.75
N LYS A 143 -6.25 4.47 2.82
CA LYS A 143 -5.84 5.45 1.81
C LYS A 143 -5.49 6.78 2.46
N ARG A 144 -4.50 7.48 1.88
CA ARG A 144 -4.02 8.76 2.42
C ARG A 144 -5.13 9.80 2.53
N GLU A 145 -6.03 9.85 1.54
CA GLU A 145 -7.17 10.77 1.56
C GLU A 145 -8.12 10.53 2.75
N ASN A 146 -8.22 9.29 3.24
CA ASN A 146 -9.14 8.89 4.29
C ASN A 146 -8.50 8.89 5.68
N LEU A 147 -7.15 8.89 5.76
CA LEU A 147 -6.40 8.76 7.01
C LEU A 147 -6.84 9.75 8.10
N LEU A 148 -7.03 11.03 7.73
CA LEU A 148 -7.46 12.04 8.69
C LEU A 148 -8.86 11.73 9.26
N LEU A 149 -9.79 11.32 8.41
CA LEU A 149 -11.15 10.96 8.82
C LEU A 149 -11.16 9.71 9.70
N VAL A 150 -10.38 8.69 9.33
CA VAL A 150 -10.19 7.46 10.09
C VAL A 150 -9.66 7.75 11.50
N LEU A 151 -8.60 8.56 11.61
CA LEU A 151 -8.02 8.92 12.92
C LEU A 151 -8.98 9.77 13.77
N ARG A 152 -9.78 10.65 13.16
CA ARG A 152 -10.85 11.37 13.87
C ARG A 152 -11.91 10.41 14.43
N HIS A 153 -12.32 9.41 13.66
CA HIS A 153 -13.24 8.39 14.14
C HIS A 153 -12.63 7.52 15.25
N ALA A 154 -11.35 7.17 15.16
CA ALA A 154 -10.64 6.50 16.25
C ALA A 154 -10.62 7.34 17.55
N GLN A 155 -10.43 8.66 17.42
CA GLN A 155 -10.49 9.59 18.55
C GLN A 155 -11.88 9.61 19.22
N GLN A 156 -12.95 9.64 18.43
CA GLN A 156 -14.33 9.65 18.94
C GLN A 156 -14.68 8.43 19.80
N VAL A 157 -14.03 7.29 19.56
CA VAL A 157 -14.22 6.06 20.34
C VAL A 157 -13.12 5.82 21.38
N GLY A 158 -12.30 6.84 21.66
CA GLY A 158 -11.31 6.80 22.74
C GLY A 158 -10.07 5.97 22.44
N MET A 159 -9.75 5.73 21.16
CA MET A 159 -8.57 4.97 20.76
C MET A 159 -7.35 5.83 20.44
N MET A 160 -7.46 7.16 20.52
CA MET A 160 -6.34 8.10 20.37
C MET A 160 -5.84 8.57 21.73
N THR A 161 -5.23 7.66 22.49
CA THR A 161 -4.71 7.89 23.85
C THR A 161 -3.30 7.32 23.98
N GLU A 162 -2.60 7.63 25.07
CA GLU A 162 -1.27 7.08 25.38
C GLU A 162 -1.24 5.54 25.48
N SER A 163 -2.40 4.90 25.69
CA SER A 163 -2.50 3.46 25.81
C SER A 163 -2.54 2.74 24.46
N HIS A 164 -2.62 3.47 23.35
CA HIS A 164 -2.69 2.92 22.00
C HIS A 164 -1.45 3.30 21.21
N SER A 165 -0.98 2.38 20.37
CA SER A 165 0.17 2.62 19.49
C SER A 165 -0.18 2.26 18.06
N TYR A 166 0.16 3.14 17.13
CA TYR A 166 -0.22 3.02 15.72
C TYR A 166 1.01 2.92 14.82
N LEU A 167 1.04 1.89 13.97
CA LEU A 167 1.92 1.82 12.79
C LEU A 167 1.07 2.13 11.56
N ILE A 168 1.30 3.26 10.91
CA ILE A 168 0.56 3.64 9.70
C ILE A 168 1.34 3.18 8.47
N THR A 169 0.73 2.33 7.64
CA THR A 169 1.36 1.73 6.45
C THR A 169 0.89 2.34 5.13
N SER A 170 0.14 3.44 5.22
CA SER A 170 -0.33 4.26 4.09
C SER A 170 0.87 4.88 3.35
N LEU A 171 1.38 4.18 2.35
CA LEU A 171 2.46 4.64 1.49
C LEU A 171 1.89 5.07 0.14
N VAL A 172 1.79 6.40 0.01
CA VAL A 172 1.26 7.19 -1.12
C VAL A 172 -0.27 7.20 -1.20
#